data_AF-N1UZQ5-F1
#
_entry.id   AF-N1UZQ5-F1
#
_cell.length_a   1.000
_cell.length_b   1.000
_cell.length_c   1.000
_cell.angle_alpha   90.00
_cell.angle_beta   90.00
_cell.angle_gamma   90.00
#
_symmetry.space_group_name_H-M   'P 1'
#
loop_
_entity.id
_entity.type
_entity.pdbx_description
1 polymer ?
#
loop_
_entity_poly.entity_id
_entity_poly.type
_entity_poly.pdbx_seq_one_letter_code
_entity_poly.pdbx_strand_id
1 'polypeptide(L)'
;MFLKKVRFVFSLLFVLVLLQSHLNAGTLSFREKKKSIEKKIRILEESRKSIPFQNQEENWNRLTSLKNRFQNSVYSESLREKEKSMLLLERALFRTASDFTLEGKVWAKNLIRLYSDEFSEKEKSQEVSMTTFQKERAATYFRMAKEELDQAEKFDRDGNNFYALILYGRSIQYSLSAFQTMNFGIPNQYIRVLKKKPIKAL
;
A
#
# COMPACT_ATOMS: atom_id res chain seq x y z
N MET A 1 18.75 -61.73 -2.14
CA MET A 1 19.19 -60.49 -2.81
C MET A 1 18.04 -59.57 -3.24
N PHE A 2 16.90 -60.13 -3.65
CA PHE A 2 15.71 -59.38 -4.12
C PHE A 2 15.08 -58.46 -3.05
N LEU A 3 14.86 -58.95 -1.82
CA LEU A 3 14.25 -58.14 -0.74
C LEU A 3 15.09 -56.91 -0.33
N LYS A 4 16.43 -56.98 -0.41
CA LYS A 4 17.31 -55.83 -0.12
C LYS A 4 17.18 -54.74 -1.19
N LYS A 5 17.03 -55.13 -2.46
CA LYS A 5 16.78 -54.18 -3.57
C LYS A 5 15.40 -53.51 -3.45
N VAL A 6 14.36 -54.26 -3.07
CA VAL A 6 13.01 -53.71 -2.86
C VAL A 6 13.01 -52.70 -1.71
N ARG A 7 13.63 -53.01 -0.56
CA ARG A 7 13.77 -52.07 0.56
C ARG A 7 14.54 -50.79 0.19
N PHE A 8 15.58 -50.91 -0.63
CA PHE A 8 16.36 -49.76 -1.11
C PHE A 8 15.51 -48.84 -2.00
N VAL A 9 14.72 -49.40 -2.91
CA VAL A 9 13.82 -48.63 -3.80
C VAL A 9 12.73 -47.90 -2.99
N PHE A 10 12.13 -48.56 -1.99
CA PHE A 10 11.15 -47.91 -1.11
C PHE A 10 11.76 -46.78 -0.28
N SER A 11 12.97 -46.97 0.24
CA SER A 11 13.67 -45.90 0.96
C SER A 11 14.01 -44.71 0.06
N LEU A 12 14.39 -44.97 -1.19
CA LEU A 12 14.67 -43.92 -2.18
C LEU A 12 13.40 -43.14 -2.53
N LEU A 13 12.28 -43.82 -2.78
CA LEU A 13 10.98 -43.20 -3.03
C LEU A 13 10.51 -42.35 -1.85
N PHE A 14 10.71 -42.83 -0.62
CA PHE A 14 10.34 -42.10 0.58
C PHE A 14 11.15 -40.80 0.74
N VAL A 15 12.46 -40.83 0.48
CA VAL A 15 13.31 -39.63 0.48
C VAL A 15 12.89 -38.64 -0.63
N LEU A 16 12.48 -39.15 -1.80
CA LEU A 16 12.00 -38.32 -2.91
C LEU A 16 10.69 -37.61 -2.58
N VAL A 17 9.77 -38.29 -1.91
CA VAL A 17 8.50 -37.71 -1.43
C VAL A 17 8.74 -36.65 -0.36
N LEU A 18 9.68 -36.88 0.57
CA LEU A 18 10.08 -35.89 1.58
C LEU A 18 10.77 -34.67 0.96
N LEU A 19 11.61 -34.86 -0.06
CA LEU A 19 12.20 -33.72 -0.77
C LEU A 19 11.13 -32.89 -1.49
N GLN A 20 10.15 -33.53 -2.15
CA GLN A 20 9.07 -32.81 -2.82
C GLN A 20 8.15 -32.07 -1.85
N SER A 21 7.87 -32.62 -0.67
CA SER A 21 7.06 -31.93 0.34
C SER A 21 7.79 -30.71 0.91
N HIS A 22 9.10 -30.79 1.15
CA HIS A 22 9.91 -29.64 1.56
C HIS A 22 10.04 -28.56 0.49
N LEU A 23 10.13 -28.93 -0.80
CA LEU A 23 10.14 -27.96 -1.90
C LEU A 23 8.81 -27.20 -2.04
N ASN A 24 7.70 -27.83 -1.70
CA ASN A 24 6.36 -27.24 -1.78
C ASN A 24 5.93 -26.53 -0.48
N ALA A 25 6.64 -26.74 0.64
CA ALA A 25 6.26 -26.24 1.97
C ALA A 25 6.31 -24.70 2.16
N GLY A 26 6.69 -23.94 1.12
CA GLY A 26 6.68 -22.47 1.12
C GLY A 26 5.97 -21.84 -0.08
N THR A 27 5.44 -22.64 -1.00
CA THR A 27 4.81 -22.11 -2.22
C THR A 27 3.30 -22.00 -2.05
N LEU A 28 2.80 -20.77 -1.93
CA LEU A 28 1.36 -20.49 -1.99
C LEU A 28 0.74 -21.18 -3.21
N SER A 29 -0.41 -21.81 -3.01
CA SER A 29 -1.21 -22.35 -4.10
C SER A 29 -1.58 -21.24 -5.09
N PHE A 30 -1.83 -21.59 -6.34
CA PHE A 30 -2.27 -20.62 -7.36
C PHE A 30 -3.49 -19.79 -6.91
N ARG A 31 -4.42 -20.42 -6.18
CA ARG A 31 -5.59 -19.77 -5.60
C ARG A 31 -5.23 -18.72 -4.55
N GLU A 32 -4.28 -19.01 -3.68
CA GLU A 32 -3.82 -18.06 -2.65
C GLU A 32 -3.03 -16.90 -3.26
N LYS A 33 -2.18 -17.18 -4.25
CA LYS A 33 -1.48 -16.13 -5.01
C LYS A 33 -2.47 -15.20 -5.71
N LYS A 34 -3.50 -15.74 -6.37
CA LYS A 34 -4.59 -14.95 -6.96
C LYS A 34 -5.27 -14.04 -5.93
N LYS A 35 -5.66 -14.59 -4.77
CA LYS A 35 -6.30 -13.80 -3.69
C LYS A 35 -5.38 -12.69 -3.16
N SER A 36 -4.09 -12.98 -3.02
CA SER A 36 -3.07 -12.01 -2.61
C SER A 36 -2.93 -10.87 -3.62
N ILE A 37 -2.87 -11.21 -4.91
CA ILE A 37 -2.84 -10.26 -6.04
C ILE A 37 -4.08 -9.35 -6.01
N GLU A 38 -5.28 -9.92 -5.87
CA GLU A 38 -6.53 -9.14 -5.83
C GLU A 38 -6.55 -8.15 -4.66
N LYS A 39 -6.09 -8.57 -3.48
CA LYS A 39 -5.95 -7.69 -2.31
C LYS A 39 -4.97 -6.55 -2.59
N LYS A 40 -3.82 -6.84 -3.20
CA LYS A 40 -2.79 -5.84 -3.56
C LYS A 40 -3.31 -4.83 -4.59
N ILE A 41 -4.05 -5.29 -5.60
CA ILE A 41 -4.70 -4.42 -6.58
C ILE A 41 -5.68 -3.46 -5.89
N ARG A 42 -6.52 -3.96 -4.97
CA ARG A 42 -7.47 -3.13 -4.23
C ARG A 42 -6.76 -2.04 -3.42
N ILE A 43 -5.64 -2.37 -2.77
CA ILE A 43 -4.84 -1.39 -2.04
C ILE A 43 -4.38 -0.28 -2.99
N LEU A 44 -3.82 -0.62 -4.16
CA LEU A 44 -3.39 0.39 -5.14
C LEU A 44 -4.55 1.22 -5.69
N GLU A 45 -5.73 0.63 -5.86
CA GLU A 45 -6.94 1.33 -6.29
C GLU A 45 -7.39 2.37 -5.26
N GLU A 46 -7.36 2.01 -3.97
CA GLU A 46 -7.66 2.93 -2.88
C GLU A 46 -6.59 4.03 -2.76
N SER A 47 -5.32 3.64 -2.82
CA SER A 47 -4.18 4.57 -2.76
C SER A 47 -4.17 5.54 -3.93
N ARG A 48 -4.63 5.12 -5.11
CA ARG A 48 -4.81 5.98 -6.29
C ARG A 48 -5.67 7.19 -6.00
N LYS A 49 -6.70 7.04 -5.17
CA LYS A 49 -7.61 8.14 -4.81
C LYS A 49 -6.97 9.12 -3.82
N SER A 50 -5.95 8.69 -3.07
CA SER A 50 -5.34 9.48 -2.00
C SER A 50 -3.95 10.03 -2.30
N ILE A 51 -3.22 9.46 -3.27
CA ILE A 51 -1.84 9.83 -3.58
C ILE A 51 -1.74 9.96 -5.11
N PRO A 52 -1.93 11.17 -5.67
CA PRO A 52 -1.77 11.38 -7.09
C PRO A 52 -0.29 11.56 -7.46
N PHE A 53 0.12 11.01 -8.60
CA PHE A 53 1.48 11.19 -9.13
C PHE A 53 1.54 11.10 -10.67
N GLN A 54 2.63 11.58 -11.26
CA GLN A 54 2.73 11.89 -12.69
C GLN A 54 2.46 10.69 -13.63
N ASN A 55 2.97 9.50 -13.29
CA ASN A 55 2.87 8.30 -14.14
C ASN A 55 1.74 7.35 -13.71
N GLN A 56 0.80 7.83 -12.90
CA GLN A 56 -0.20 7.01 -12.26
C GLN A 56 -1.17 6.33 -13.25
N GLU A 57 -1.64 7.06 -14.26
CA GLU A 57 -2.56 6.48 -15.27
C GLU A 57 -1.86 5.46 -16.16
N GLU A 58 -0.63 5.74 -16.58
CA GLU A 58 0.16 4.79 -17.37
C GLU A 58 0.41 3.49 -16.59
N ASN A 59 0.85 3.62 -15.33
CA ASN A 59 1.04 2.49 -14.42
C ASN A 59 -0.25 1.70 -14.20
N TRP A 60 -1.38 2.39 -14.05
CA TRP A 60 -2.68 1.77 -13.86
C TRP A 60 -3.19 1.05 -15.11
N ASN A 61 -3.02 1.64 -16.28
CA ASN A 61 -3.38 1.02 -17.56
C ASN A 61 -2.55 -0.24 -17.81
N ARG A 62 -1.23 -0.18 -17.54
CA ARG A 62 -0.36 -1.35 -17.59
C ARG A 62 -0.83 -2.45 -16.64
N LEU A 63 -1.13 -2.11 -15.39
CA LEU A 63 -1.61 -3.06 -14.38
C LEU A 63 -2.96 -3.69 -14.78
N THR A 64 -3.86 -2.90 -15.34
CA THR A 64 -5.16 -3.35 -15.85
C THR A 64 -5.00 -4.31 -17.04
N SER A 65 -4.11 -4.00 -17.99
CA SER A 65 -3.83 -4.89 -19.12
C SER A 65 -3.29 -6.25 -18.66
N LEU A 66 -2.39 -6.26 -17.67
CA LEU A 66 -1.81 -7.48 -17.10
C LEU A 66 -2.82 -8.26 -16.27
N LYS A 67 -3.69 -7.58 -15.53
CA LYS A 67 -4.82 -8.18 -14.81
C LYS A 67 -5.76 -8.91 -15.78
N ASN A 68 -6.14 -8.26 -16.88
CA ASN A 68 -7.01 -8.87 -17.90
C ASN A 68 -6.33 -10.09 -18.54
N ARG A 69 -5.04 -9.99 -18.88
CA ARG A 69 -4.26 -11.12 -19.40
C ARG A 69 -4.21 -12.29 -18.41
N PHE A 70 -4.00 -12.00 -17.12
CA PHE A 70 -4.01 -13.02 -16.07
C PHE A 70 -5.39 -13.69 -15.95
N GLN A 71 -6.47 -12.90 -15.92
CA GLN A 71 -7.84 -13.43 -15.87
C GLN A 71 -8.17 -14.32 -17.07
N ASN A 72 -7.78 -13.91 -18.28
CA ASN A 72 -8.00 -14.70 -19.50
C ASN A 72 -7.14 -15.97 -19.53
N SER A 73 -5.94 -15.95 -18.95
CA SER A 73 -5.07 -17.13 -18.88
C SER A 73 -5.60 -18.24 -17.97
N VAL A 74 -6.56 -17.95 -17.08
CA VAL A 74 -7.22 -18.98 -16.24
C VAL A 74 -7.90 -20.04 -17.11
N TYR A 75 -8.36 -19.66 -18.31
CA TYR A 75 -9.00 -20.54 -19.29
C TYR A 75 -8.02 -21.22 -20.24
N SER A 76 -6.71 -20.94 -20.16
CA SER A 76 -5.72 -21.65 -20.97
C SER A 76 -5.48 -23.07 -20.45
N GLU A 77 -5.15 -23.99 -21.35
CA GLU A 77 -4.83 -25.38 -20.97
C GLU A 77 -3.39 -25.50 -20.42
N SER A 78 -2.52 -24.53 -20.71
CA SER A 78 -1.10 -24.56 -20.32
C SER A 78 -0.83 -23.94 -18.96
N LEU A 79 -0.41 -24.76 -17.98
CA LEU A 79 0.01 -24.31 -16.65
C LEU A 79 1.13 -23.27 -16.72
N ARG A 80 2.07 -23.43 -17.67
CA ARG A 80 3.19 -22.50 -17.89
C ARG A 80 2.72 -21.09 -18.25
N GLU A 81 1.62 -20.97 -19.00
CA GLU A 81 1.08 -19.66 -19.37
C GLU A 81 0.40 -18.96 -18.20
N LYS A 82 -0.31 -19.72 -17.35
CA LYS A 82 -0.92 -19.23 -16.10
C LYS A 82 0.14 -18.70 -15.14
N GLU A 83 1.24 -19.41 -14.98
CA GLU A 83 2.34 -18.97 -14.13
C GLU A 83 3.06 -17.75 -14.69
N LYS A 84 3.29 -17.72 -16.01
CA LYS A 84 3.93 -16.57 -16.68
C LYS A 84 3.09 -15.30 -16.56
N SER A 85 1.77 -15.38 -16.79
CA SER A 85 0.88 -14.21 -16.67
C SER A 85 0.82 -13.69 -15.24
N MET A 86 0.78 -14.59 -14.25
CA MET A 86 0.81 -14.26 -12.83
C MET A 86 2.12 -13.55 -12.43
N LEU A 87 3.27 -14.09 -12.82
CA LEU A 87 4.58 -13.51 -12.54
C LEU A 87 4.71 -12.09 -13.09
N LEU A 88 4.24 -11.85 -14.32
CA LEU A 88 4.26 -10.52 -14.94
C LEU A 88 3.39 -9.52 -14.16
N LEU A 89 2.22 -9.96 -13.69
CA LEU A 89 1.33 -9.15 -12.87
C LEU A 89 1.93 -8.84 -11.49
N GLU A 90 2.55 -9.83 -10.83
CA GLU A 90 3.22 -9.63 -9.54
C GLU A 90 4.37 -8.63 -9.62
N ARG A 91 5.19 -8.71 -10.68
CA ARG A 91 6.27 -7.75 -10.92
C ARG A 91 5.76 -6.34 -11.15
N ALA A 92 4.70 -6.20 -11.95
CA ALA A 92 4.07 -4.91 -12.18
C ALA A 92 3.48 -4.34 -10.89
N LEU A 93 2.79 -5.17 -10.09
CA LEU A 93 2.26 -4.80 -8.78
C LEU A 93 3.33 -4.26 -7.84
N PHE A 94 4.47 -4.95 -7.74
CA PHE A 94 5.56 -4.53 -6.87
C PHE A 94 6.15 -3.18 -7.31
N ARG A 95 6.39 -3.01 -8.62
CA ARG A 95 6.91 -1.76 -9.17
C ARG A 95 5.94 -0.60 -8.95
N THR A 96 4.67 -0.78 -9.29
CA THR A 96 3.64 0.23 -9.08
C THR A 96 3.51 0.59 -7.60
N ALA A 97 3.52 -0.39 -6.69
CA ALA A 97 3.51 -0.12 -5.26
C ALA A 97 4.73 0.72 -4.82
N SER A 98 5.92 0.42 -5.33
CA SER A 98 7.13 1.20 -5.04
C SER A 98 6.99 2.67 -5.48
N ASP A 99 6.49 2.92 -6.69
CA ASP A 99 6.27 4.28 -7.19
C ASP A 99 5.26 5.04 -6.31
N PHE A 100 4.16 4.38 -5.94
CA PHE A 100 3.16 4.93 -5.01
C PHE A 100 3.74 5.23 -3.63
N THR A 101 4.59 4.35 -3.09
CA THR A 101 5.21 4.50 -1.77
C THR A 101 6.16 5.70 -1.74
N LEU A 102 6.97 5.88 -2.79
CA LEU A 102 7.87 7.03 -2.93
C LEU A 102 7.09 8.35 -2.89
N GLU A 103 6.01 8.42 -3.66
CA GLU A 103 5.15 9.61 -3.73
C GLU A 103 4.38 9.81 -2.42
N GLY A 104 3.80 8.74 -1.86
CA GLY A 104 3.09 8.77 -0.59
C GLY A 104 3.93 9.33 0.55
N LYS A 105 5.22 8.97 0.59
CA LYS A 105 6.20 9.51 1.55
C LYS A 105 6.36 11.02 1.41
N VAL A 106 6.58 11.50 0.20
CA VAL A 106 6.75 12.94 -0.09
C VAL A 106 5.48 13.70 0.31
N TRP A 107 4.32 13.18 -0.09
CA TRP A 107 3.02 13.78 0.21
C TRP A 107 2.76 13.89 1.71
N ALA A 108 2.98 12.81 2.46
CA ALA A 108 2.78 12.78 3.90
C ALA A 108 3.71 13.74 4.64
N LYS A 109 5.01 13.71 4.32
CA LYS A 109 6.00 14.62 4.93
C LYS A 109 5.69 16.08 4.67
N ASN A 110 5.39 16.42 3.43
CA ASN A 110 5.07 17.78 3.04
C ASN A 110 3.83 18.30 3.78
N LEU A 111 2.78 17.49 3.91
CA LEU A 111 1.57 17.91 4.58
C LEU A 111 1.77 18.10 6.10
N ILE A 112 2.57 17.23 6.73
CA ILE A 112 2.97 17.41 8.14
C ILE A 112 3.75 18.70 8.33
N ARG A 113 4.72 18.99 7.45
CA ARG A 113 5.51 20.23 7.48
C ARG A 113 4.60 21.46 7.33
N LEU A 114 3.76 21.48 6.29
CA LEU A 114 2.85 22.59 6.03
C LEU A 114 1.91 22.86 7.20
N TYR A 115 1.41 21.81 7.86
CA TYR A 115 0.59 21.98 9.07
C TYR A 115 1.39 22.65 10.20
N SER A 116 2.62 22.22 10.44
CA SER A 116 3.49 22.82 11.47
C SER A 116 3.83 24.28 11.19
N ASP A 117 4.10 24.61 9.93
CA ASP A 117 4.41 25.97 9.51
C ASP A 117 3.19 26.88 9.75
N GLU A 118 2.02 26.49 9.25
CA GLU A 118 0.76 27.23 9.42
C GLU A 118 0.35 27.39 10.90
N PHE A 119 0.48 26.32 11.69
CA PHE A 119 0.19 26.36 13.12
C PHE A 119 1.07 27.38 13.84
N SER A 120 2.37 27.39 13.52
CA SER A 120 3.34 28.30 14.14
C SER A 120 3.10 29.75 13.75
N GLU A 121 2.71 30.01 12.51
CA GLU A 121 2.36 31.36 12.03
C GLU A 121 1.10 31.89 12.74
N LYS A 122 0.05 31.06 12.86
CA LYS A 122 -1.19 31.43 13.54
C LYS A 122 -1.05 31.59 15.05
N GLU A 123 -0.12 30.87 15.67
CA GLU A 123 0.20 31.07 17.09
C GLU A 123 0.91 32.41 17.32
N LYS A 124 1.83 32.80 16.43
CA LYS A 124 2.55 34.08 16.51
C LYS A 124 1.65 35.29 16.25
N SER A 125 0.72 35.18 15.30
CA SER A 125 -0.12 36.31 14.92
C SER A 125 -1.24 36.61 15.92
N GLN A 126 -1.47 35.75 16.94
CA GLN A 126 -2.63 35.80 17.84
C GLN A 126 -3.98 35.95 17.11
N GLU A 127 -4.02 35.72 15.79
CA GLU A 127 -5.16 36.05 14.91
C GLU A 127 -6.36 35.14 15.12
N VAL A 128 -6.25 34.09 15.95
CA VAL A 128 -7.28 33.06 15.99
C VAL A 128 -7.78 32.86 17.41
N SER A 129 -9.06 33.19 17.60
CA SER A 129 -9.90 32.76 18.71
C SER A 129 -10.15 31.23 18.64
N MET A 130 -9.08 30.44 18.58
CA MET A 130 -9.20 28.97 18.59
C MET A 130 -9.58 28.53 19.98
N THR A 131 -10.66 27.78 20.06
CA THR A 131 -11.03 27.13 21.31
C THR A 131 -9.95 26.13 21.70
N THR A 132 -9.70 25.98 23.01
CA THR A 132 -8.78 24.96 23.53
C THR A 132 -9.13 23.56 22.98
N PHE A 133 -10.43 23.27 22.87
CA PHE A 133 -10.93 22.02 22.31
C PHE A 133 -10.49 21.77 20.86
N GLN A 134 -10.53 22.79 19.98
CA GLN A 134 -10.04 22.66 18.61
C GLN A 134 -8.54 22.36 18.56
N LYS A 135 -7.75 23.05 19.40
CA LYS A 135 -6.29 22.84 19.49
C LYS A 135 -5.97 21.40 19.93
N GLU A 136 -6.61 20.91 20.99
CA GLU A 136 -6.39 19.54 21.50
C GLU A 136 -6.78 18.47 20.47
N ARG A 137 -7.92 18.66 19.81
CA ARG A 137 -8.40 17.73 18.78
C ARG A 137 -7.48 17.71 17.56
N ALA A 138 -7.05 18.87 17.09
CA ALA A 138 -6.12 18.98 15.98
C ALA A 138 -4.74 18.40 16.33
N ALA A 139 -4.24 18.65 17.53
CA ALA A 139 -3.01 18.06 18.04
C ALA A 139 -3.08 16.52 18.10
N THR A 140 -4.25 15.96 18.46
CA THR A 140 -4.47 14.52 18.43
C THR A 140 -4.37 13.95 17.02
N TYR A 141 -5.04 14.57 16.03
CA TYR A 141 -4.91 14.17 14.63
C TYR A 141 -3.48 14.30 14.13
N PHE A 142 -2.80 15.39 14.47
CA PHE A 142 -1.43 15.63 14.05
C PHE A 142 -0.44 14.62 14.66
N ARG A 143 -0.64 14.23 15.92
CA ARG A 143 0.13 13.14 16.56
C ARG A 143 -0.07 11.82 15.83
N MET A 144 -1.31 11.42 15.55
CA MET A 144 -1.60 10.19 14.80
C MET A 144 -0.99 10.23 13.40
N ALA A 145 -0.97 11.39 12.73
CA ALA A 145 -0.34 11.55 11.43
C ALA A 145 1.17 11.25 11.47
N LYS A 146 1.87 11.73 12.50
CA LYS A 146 3.30 11.45 12.72
C LYS A 146 3.55 9.98 13.03
N GLU A 147 2.74 9.39 13.91
CA GLU A 147 2.86 7.97 14.27
C GLU A 147 2.67 7.04 13.05
N GLU A 148 1.67 7.32 12.22
CA GLU A 148 1.45 6.58 10.97
C GLU A 148 2.60 6.78 9.97
N LEU A 149 3.16 8.00 9.88
CA LEU A 149 4.34 8.27 9.04
C LEU A 149 5.55 7.46 9.51
N ASP A 150 5.86 7.49 10.80
CA ASP A 150 7.00 6.78 11.38
C ASP A 150 6.90 5.27 11.15
N GLN A 151 5.69 4.71 11.28
CA GLN A 151 5.45 3.31 10.97
C GLN A 151 5.56 3.04 9.47
N ALA A 152 5.01 3.91 8.61
CA ALA A 152 5.14 3.79 7.16
C ALA A 152 6.60 3.71 6.73
N GLU A 153 7.46 4.56 7.27
CA GLU A 153 8.90 4.59 6.96
C GLU A 153 9.65 3.35 7.45
N LYS A 154 9.19 2.68 8.51
CA LYS A 154 9.74 1.38 8.92
C LYS A 154 9.42 0.32 7.88
N PHE A 155 8.15 0.18 7.51
CA PHE A 155 7.73 -0.83 6.53
C PHE A 155 8.26 -0.56 5.12
N ASP A 156 8.44 0.70 4.75
CA ASP A 156 9.09 1.11 3.50
C ASP A 156 10.54 0.61 3.45
N ARG A 157 11.30 0.83 4.54
CA ARG A 157 12.68 0.31 4.68
C ARG A 157 12.75 -1.22 4.65
N ASP A 158 11.74 -1.89 5.21
CA ASP A 158 11.64 -3.36 5.20
C ASP A 158 11.17 -3.91 3.84
N GLY A 159 10.90 -3.06 2.84
CA GLY A 159 10.43 -3.45 1.50
C GLY A 159 8.96 -3.87 1.47
N ASN A 160 8.20 -3.65 2.55
CA ASN A 160 6.76 -3.91 2.60
C ASN A 160 5.97 -2.70 2.07
N ASN A 161 6.13 -2.43 0.77
CA ASN A 161 5.57 -1.27 0.10
C ASN A 161 4.04 -1.16 0.24
N PHE A 162 3.32 -2.28 0.20
CA PHE A 162 1.85 -2.26 0.32
C PHE A 162 1.37 -1.81 1.70
N TYR A 163 2.05 -2.24 2.76
CA TYR A 163 1.68 -1.82 4.10
C TYR A 163 2.14 -0.39 4.38
N ALA A 164 3.35 -0.03 3.97
CA ALA A 164 3.84 1.34 4.00
C ALA A 164 2.88 2.32 3.31
N LEU A 165 2.38 1.95 2.13
CA LEU A 165 1.45 2.76 1.35
C LEU A 165 0.12 3.01 2.07
N ILE A 166 -0.42 2.00 2.77
CA ILE A 166 -1.63 2.17 3.59
C ILE A 166 -1.39 3.21 4.70
N LEU A 167 -0.24 3.10 5.38
CA LEU A 167 0.13 3.97 6.49
C LEU A 167 0.42 5.41 6.01
N TYR A 168 1.12 5.60 4.89
CA TYR A 168 1.27 6.92 4.26
C TYR A 168 -0.10 7.54 3.93
N GLY A 169 -1.02 6.76 3.35
CA GLY A 169 -2.39 7.21 3.09
C GLY A 169 -3.11 7.67 4.36
N ARG A 170 -2.97 6.96 5.48
CA ARG A 170 -3.55 7.35 6.78
C ARG A 170 -2.92 8.61 7.35
N SER A 171 -1.59 8.72 7.30
CA SER A 171 -0.85 9.91 7.72
C SER A 171 -1.36 11.17 7.00
N ILE A 172 -1.56 11.07 5.67
CA ILE A 172 -2.15 12.16 4.88
C ILE A 172 -3.55 12.51 5.36
N GLN A 173 -4.44 11.52 5.57
CA GLN A 173 -5.81 11.78 6.02
C GLN A 173 -5.87 12.40 7.43
N TYR A 174 -5.01 11.97 8.35
CA TYR A 174 -4.95 12.55 9.68
C TYR A 174 -4.40 13.98 9.65
N SER A 175 -3.39 14.25 8.82
CA SER A 175 -2.90 15.61 8.60
C SER A 175 -4.00 16.51 8.06
N LEU A 176 -4.75 16.06 7.04
CA LEU A 176 -5.91 16.81 6.51
C LEU A 176 -6.99 17.04 7.56
N SER A 177 -7.24 16.07 8.44
CA SER A 177 -8.19 16.21 9.55
C SER A 177 -7.72 17.27 10.56
N ALA A 178 -6.41 17.38 10.80
CA ALA A 178 -5.84 18.44 11.62
C ALA A 178 -6.02 19.82 10.98
N PHE A 179 -5.74 19.97 9.68
CA PHE A 179 -6.04 21.20 8.91
C PHE A 179 -7.51 21.60 9.05
N GLN A 180 -8.44 20.68 8.81
CA GLN A 180 -9.88 20.93 8.89
C GLN A 180 -10.33 21.34 10.30
N THR A 181 -9.77 20.70 11.34
CA THR A 181 -10.13 21.01 12.73
C THR A 181 -9.72 22.43 13.12
N MET A 182 -8.61 22.91 12.57
CA MET A 182 -8.08 24.26 12.79
C MET A 182 -8.62 25.29 11.80
N ASN A 183 -9.46 24.87 10.86
CA ASN A 183 -9.95 25.68 9.75
C ASN A 183 -8.81 26.34 8.94
N PHE A 184 -7.67 25.65 8.82
CA PHE A 184 -6.55 26.09 8.01
C PHE A 184 -6.83 25.86 6.52
N GLY A 185 -6.25 26.71 5.67
CA GLY A 185 -6.31 26.53 4.22
C GLY A 185 -5.64 25.23 3.80
N ILE A 186 -6.38 24.36 3.10
CA ILE A 186 -5.80 23.11 2.58
C ILE A 186 -5.10 23.41 1.26
N PRO A 187 -3.81 23.03 1.09
CA PRO A 187 -3.10 23.34 -0.15
C PRO A 187 -3.77 22.65 -1.35
N ASN A 188 -3.85 23.37 -2.48
CA ASN A 188 -4.66 23.00 -3.65
C ASN A 188 -4.43 21.56 -4.13
N GLN A 189 -3.17 21.10 -4.13
CA GLN A 189 -2.81 19.74 -4.55
C GLN A 189 -3.48 18.65 -3.70
N TYR A 190 -3.81 18.91 -2.43
CA TYR A 190 -4.42 17.93 -1.52
C TYR A 190 -5.96 17.97 -1.48
N ILE A 191 -6.61 18.95 -2.13
CA ILE A 191 -8.07 19.11 -2.07
C ILE A 191 -8.80 17.85 -2.57
N ARG A 192 -8.27 17.21 -3.62
CA ARG A 192 -8.88 16.00 -4.22
C ARG A 192 -8.69 14.73 -3.38
N VAL A 193 -7.81 14.78 -2.37
CA VAL A 193 -7.48 13.66 -1.49
C VAL A 193 -8.41 13.59 -0.27
N LEU A 194 -9.16 14.66 0.01
CA LEU A 194 -10.10 14.73 1.11
C LEU A 194 -11.24 13.71 0.96
N LYS A 195 -11.32 12.75 1.88
CA LYS A 195 -12.45 11.79 1.94
C LYS A 195 -13.75 12.46 2.40
N LYS A 196 -13.67 13.58 3.13
CA LYS A 196 -14.83 14.37 3.58
C LYS A 196 -14.70 15.80 3.09
N LYS A 197 -15.75 16.33 2.48
CA LYS A 197 -15.80 17.75 2.06
C LYS A 197 -15.49 18.65 3.27
N PRO A 198 -14.73 19.73 3.08
CA PRO A 198 -14.53 20.71 4.15
C PRO A 198 -15.91 21.22 4.60
N ILE A 199 -16.13 21.25 5.91
CA ILE A 199 -17.31 21.91 6.48
C ILE A 199 -17.14 23.38 6.11
N LYS A 200 -18.00 23.90 5.23
CA LYS A 200 -18.02 25.33 4.93
C LYS A 200 -18.27 26.05 6.26
N ALA A 201 -17.35 26.95 6.63
CA ALA A 201 -17.65 27.93 7.66
C ALA A 201 -18.91 28.69 7.22
N LEU A 202 -19.95 28.61 8.05
CA LEU A 202 -21.19 29.38 7.95
C LEU A 202 -20.95 30.73 8.62
#